data_AF-A0A7W0Q5P3-F1
#
_entry.id   AF-A0A7W0Q5P3-F1
#
_cell.length_a   1.000
_cell.length_b   1.000
_cell.length_c   1.000
_cell.angle_alpha   90.00
_cell.angle_beta   90.00
_cell.angle_gamma   90.00
#
_symmetry.space_group_name_H-M   'P 1'
#
loop_
_entity.id
_entity.type
_entity.pdbx_description
1 polymer ?
#
loop_
_entity_poly.entity_id
_entity_poly.type
_entity_poly.pdbx_seq_one_letter_code
_entity_poly.pdbx_strand_id
1 'polypeptide(L)'
;MKLDWSRLDSVRARAHAGLTKLPGKAGELARKANEALGRPLADQSELADRRAFDARGDVQTPVTASAIPSQQEAAPVIVYHMDKTRRDATKLTEILDGAGIPYKVSNIQEDPAAQMAVRRDSNGHRLPLVFIAGEAIGGRTELTNMLTSGELKKKVFGA
;
A
#
# COMPACT_ATOMS: atom_id res chain seq x y z
N MET A 1 29.46 45.83 8.30
CA MET A 1 29.17 45.78 6.85
C MET A 1 28.18 44.63 6.63
N LYS A 2 26.86 44.92 6.64
CA LYS A 2 25.81 43.89 6.48
C LYS A 2 25.72 43.56 4.99
N LEU A 3 26.03 42.32 4.62
CA LEU A 3 25.96 41.86 3.25
C LEU A 3 24.48 41.73 2.85
N ASP A 4 24.03 42.55 1.89
CA ASP A 4 22.65 42.56 1.39
C ASP A 4 22.31 41.23 0.69
N TRP A 5 21.80 40.28 1.47
CA TRP A 5 21.43 38.92 1.04
C TRP A 5 20.38 38.93 -0.10
N SER A 6 19.52 39.94 -0.13
CA SER A 6 18.52 40.13 -1.19
C SER A 6 19.14 40.44 -2.56
N ARG A 7 20.26 41.17 -2.60
CA ARG A 7 20.97 41.46 -3.86
C ARG A 7 21.67 40.20 -4.39
N LEU A 8 22.24 39.40 -3.49
CA LEU A 8 22.82 38.09 -3.84
C LEU A 8 21.77 37.13 -4.41
N ASP A 9 20.55 37.12 -3.86
CA ASP A 9 19.44 36.31 -4.39
C ASP A 9 18.98 36.77 -5.78
N SER A 10 18.88 38.09 -6.00
CA SER A 10 18.49 38.64 -7.31
C SER A 10 19.51 38.33 -8.42
N VAL A 11 20.80 38.26 -8.06
CA VAL A 11 21.88 37.91 -8.98
C VAL A 11 21.84 36.41 -9.29
N ARG A 12 21.56 35.56 -8.30
CA ARG A 12 21.38 34.11 -8.50
C ARG A 12 20.17 33.79 -9.37
N ALA A 13 19.04 34.47 -9.16
CA ALA A 13 17.84 34.29 -9.98
C ALA A 13 18.09 34.65 -11.45
N ARG A 14 18.84 35.73 -11.71
CA ARG A 14 19.24 36.12 -13.07
C ARG A 14 20.20 35.13 -13.72
N ALA A 15 21.12 34.55 -12.95
CA ALA A 15 22.02 33.51 -13.45
C ALA A 15 21.25 32.22 -13.84
N HIS A 16 20.23 31.83 -13.06
CA HIS A 16 19.41 30.66 -13.36
C HIS A 16 18.58 30.81 -14.64
N ALA A 17 17.96 31.99 -14.84
CA ALA A 17 17.20 32.29 -16.06
C ALA A 17 18.07 32.31 -17.33
N GLY A 18 19.38 32.55 -17.20
CA GLY A 18 20.35 32.43 -18.29
C GLY A 18 20.70 30.98 -18.61
N LEU A 19 20.83 30.14 -17.59
CA LEU A 19 21.14 28.71 -17.74
C LEU A 19 20.03 27.93 -18.46
N THR A 20 18.76 28.26 -18.22
CA THR A 20 17.61 27.56 -18.82
C THR A 20 17.42 27.85 -20.31
N LYS A 21 18.05 28.90 -20.84
CA LYS A 21 17.97 29.30 -22.25
C LYS A 21 19.10 28.76 -23.14
N LEU A 22 19.99 27.93 -22.60
CA LEU A 22 21.10 27.33 -23.36
C LEU A 22 20.71 25.94 -23.91
N PRO A 23 20.49 25.78 -25.23
CA PRO A 23 20.20 24.48 -25.82
C PRO A 23 21.47 23.65 -26.04
N GLY A 24 21.32 22.32 -25.91
CA GLY A 24 22.35 21.35 -26.23
C GLY A 24 23.28 20.97 -25.08
N LYS A 25 24.45 20.40 -25.42
CA LYS A 25 25.37 19.74 -24.47
C LYS A 25 25.88 20.66 -23.35
N ALA A 26 25.90 21.98 -23.57
CA ALA A 26 26.29 22.97 -22.57
C ALA A 26 25.26 23.11 -21.43
N GLY A 27 23.96 23.10 -21.73
CA GLY A 27 22.91 23.17 -20.72
C GLY A 27 22.82 21.90 -19.87
N GLU A 28 23.13 20.76 -20.48
CA GLU A 28 23.12 19.45 -19.81
C GLU A 28 24.32 19.29 -18.86
N LEU A 29 25.49 19.79 -19.25
CA LEU A 29 26.68 19.83 -18.37
C LEU A 29 26.46 20.78 -17.18
N ALA A 30 25.81 21.92 -17.42
CA ALA A 30 25.51 22.88 -16.37
C ALA A 30 24.45 22.36 -15.39
N ARG A 31 23.47 21.57 -15.86
CA ARG A 31 22.49 20.88 -15.01
C ARG A 31 23.14 19.77 -14.18
N LYS A 32 24.04 18.97 -14.77
CA LYS A 32 24.84 17.95 -14.06
C LYS A 32 25.77 18.54 -13.01
N ALA A 33 26.43 19.66 -13.30
CA ALA A 33 27.27 20.35 -12.33
C ALA A 33 26.45 20.90 -11.16
N ASN A 34 25.22 21.34 -11.42
CA ASN A 34 24.28 21.83 -10.41
C ASN A 34 23.72 20.70 -9.53
N GLU A 35 23.48 19.51 -10.09
CA GLU A 35 23.14 18.29 -9.32
C GLU A 35 24.31 17.78 -8.48
N ALA A 36 25.54 17.82 -9.01
CA ALA A 36 26.74 17.32 -8.32
C ALA A 36 27.15 18.16 -7.10
N LEU A 37 26.74 19.44 -7.04
CA LEU A 37 26.99 20.32 -5.89
C LEU A 37 25.93 20.20 -4.77
N GLY A 38 25.04 19.19 -4.85
CA GLY A 38 24.36 18.64 -3.68
C GLY A 38 23.13 19.41 -3.18
N ARG A 39 22.67 20.46 -3.86
CA ARG A 39 21.35 21.07 -3.65
C ARG A 39 20.81 21.63 -4.97
N PRO A 40 19.74 21.06 -5.57
CA PRO A 40 19.16 21.62 -6.79
C PRO A 40 18.66 23.04 -6.51
N LEU A 41 18.80 23.93 -7.50
CA LEU A 41 18.22 25.28 -7.48
C LEU A 41 16.69 25.15 -7.55
N ALA A 42 16.07 24.98 -6.38
CA ALA A 42 14.62 24.89 -6.22
C ALA A 42 13.98 26.28 -6.41
N ASP A 43 12.80 26.31 -7.03
CA ASP A 43 12.03 27.54 -7.26
C ASP A 43 11.56 28.17 -5.92
N GLN A 44 11.21 29.48 -5.92
CA GLN A 44 10.80 30.17 -4.67
C GLN A 44 9.58 29.52 -4.01
N SER A 45 8.69 28.97 -4.81
CA SER A 45 7.53 28.19 -4.37
C SER A 45 7.94 26.93 -3.59
N GLU A 46 8.87 26.15 -4.14
CA GLU A 46 9.38 24.92 -3.53
C GLU A 46 10.14 25.18 -2.22
N LEU A 47 10.86 26.31 -2.13
CA LEU A 47 11.54 26.73 -0.90
C LEU A 47 10.57 27.20 0.18
N ALA A 48 9.47 27.85 -0.21
CA ALA A 48 8.41 28.26 0.70
C ALA A 48 7.66 27.02 1.24
N ASP A 49 7.36 26.05 0.38
CA ASP A 49 6.72 24.79 0.77
C ASP A 49 7.59 24.00 1.74
N ARG A 50 8.90 23.90 1.48
CA ARG A 50 9.83 23.24 2.41
C ARG A 50 9.96 23.96 3.75
N ARG A 51 10.03 25.30 3.77
CA ARG A 51 10.04 26.05 5.03
C ARG A 51 8.71 25.93 5.78
N ALA A 52 7.59 25.89 5.07
CA ALA A 52 6.28 25.66 5.67
C ALA A 52 6.17 24.25 6.25
N PHE A 53 6.82 23.26 5.62
CA PHE A 53 6.93 21.89 6.11
C PHE A 53 7.82 21.80 7.35
N ASP A 54 9.00 22.43 7.35
CA ASP A 54 9.93 22.43 8.50
C ASP A 54 9.42 23.25 9.70
N ALA A 55 8.65 24.33 9.48
CA ALA A 55 8.11 25.17 10.54
C ALA A 55 6.92 24.53 11.27
N ARG A 56 6.20 23.61 10.61
CA ARG A 56 5.18 22.76 11.23
C ARG A 56 5.89 21.53 11.78
N GLY A 57 6.65 21.72 12.85
CA GLY A 57 7.31 20.60 13.55
C GLY A 57 6.34 19.42 13.69
N ASP A 58 6.72 18.31 13.09
CA ASP A 58 6.14 16.98 13.27
C ASP A 58 4.65 16.82 12.92
N VAL A 59 4.30 16.78 11.62
CA VAL A 59 3.02 16.17 11.17
C VAL A 59 3.15 15.50 9.80
N GLN A 60 3.02 14.16 9.83
CA GLN A 60 2.45 13.24 8.83
C GLN A 60 2.28 13.74 7.38
N THR A 61 2.93 13.02 6.47
CA THR A 61 2.68 12.99 5.03
C THR A 61 1.17 12.89 4.73
N PRO A 62 0.57 13.82 3.97
CA PRO A 62 -0.77 13.62 3.43
C PRO A 62 -0.65 12.71 2.21
N VAL A 63 -0.52 11.41 2.44
CA VAL A 63 -1.02 10.44 1.48
C VAL A 63 -2.54 10.54 1.54
N THR A 64 -3.18 10.91 0.44
CA THR A 64 -4.63 10.83 0.29
C THR A 64 -5.04 9.34 0.20
N ALA A 65 -4.79 8.59 1.26
CA ALA A 65 -5.55 7.40 1.57
C ALA A 65 -6.73 7.91 2.37
N SER A 66 -7.91 7.92 1.77
CA SER A 66 -9.16 8.08 2.49
C SER A 66 -9.14 7.10 3.66
N ALA A 67 -8.84 7.61 4.86
CA ALA A 67 -8.99 6.86 6.10
C ALA A 67 -10.51 6.72 6.29
N ILE A 68 -11.06 5.66 5.70
CA ILE A 68 -12.35 5.12 6.12
C ILE A 68 -12.20 4.92 7.63
N PRO A 69 -13.05 5.52 8.47
CA PRO A 69 -12.99 5.26 9.89
C PRO A 69 -13.05 3.74 10.05
N SER A 70 -12.01 3.17 10.66
CA SER A 70 -11.93 1.75 10.99
C SER A 70 -12.96 1.48 12.07
N GLN A 71 -14.22 1.45 11.67
CA GLN A 71 -15.22 0.66 12.35
C GLN A 71 -14.60 -0.73 12.42
N GLN A 72 -14.55 -1.28 13.62
CA GLN A 72 -13.99 -2.58 13.92
C GLN A 72 -14.90 -3.64 13.27
N GLU A 73 -14.89 -3.66 11.96
CA GLU A 73 -15.69 -4.49 11.09
C GLU A 73 -14.95 -5.82 10.98
N ALA A 74 -15.71 -6.91 11.11
CA ALA A 74 -15.15 -8.24 11.06
C ALA A 74 -14.25 -8.39 9.82
N ALA A 75 -13.05 -8.92 10.02
CA ALA A 75 -12.11 -9.15 8.94
C ALA A 75 -12.79 -9.94 7.81
N PRO A 76 -12.63 -9.53 6.54
CA PRO A 76 -13.31 -10.17 5.44
C PRO A 76 -12.84 -11.62 5.31
N VAL A 77 -13.79 -12.56 5.38
CA VAL A 77 -13.56 -14.00 5.20
C VAL A 77 -14.07 -14.43 3.84
N ILE A 78 -13.18 -15.02 3.02
CA ILE A 78 -13.51 -15.49 1.67
C ILE A 78 -13.12 -16.96 1.52
N VAL A 79 -14.06 -17.78 1.07
CA VAL A 79 -13.84 -19.18 0.72
C VAL A 79 -13.69 -19.29 -0.79
N TYR A 80 -12.48 -19.60 -1.25
CA TYR A 80 -12.22 -19.85 -2.66
C TYR A 80 -12.33 -21.34 -2.98
N HIS A 81 -13.04 -21.64 -4.06
CA HIS A 81 -13.14 -23.00 -4.57
C HIS A 81 -13.20 -23.01 -6.10
N MET A 82 -13.03 -24.20 -6.67
CA MET A 82 -13.38 -24.53 -8.05
C MET A 82 -14.57 -25.50 -8.05
N ASP A 83 -15.14 -25.82 -9.22
CA ASP A 83 -16.27 -26.75 -9.31
C ASP A 83 -15.91 -28.15 -8.80
N LYS A 84 -14.71 -28.63 -9.14
CA LYS A 84 -14.20 -29.94 -8.69
C LYS A 84 -14.10 -30.06 -7.17
N THR A 85 -13.93 -28.95 -6.46
CA THR A 85 -13.75 -28.91 -5.00
C THR A 85 -14.98 -28.38 -4.27
N ARG A 86 -16.10 -28.16 -4.96
CA ARG A 86 -17.31 -27.54 -4.39
C ARG A 86 -17.83 -28.30 -3.16
N ARG A 87 -17.81 -29.63 -3.18
CA ARG A 87 -18.28 -30.46 -2.06
C ARG A 87 -17.45 -30.26 -0.79
N ASP A 88 -16.14 -30.10 -0.94
CA ASP A 88 -15.26 -29.85 0.21
C ASP A 88 -15.34 -28.40 0.68
N ALA A 89 -15.68 -27.46 -0.23
CA ALA A 89 -16.01 -26.08 0.13
C ALA A 89 -17.27 -26.00 1.01
N THR A 90 -18.29 -26.83 0.75
CA THR A 90 -19.49 -26.89 1.61
C THR A 90 -19.17 -27.30 3.04
N LYS A 91 -18.22 -28.22 3.23
CA LYS A 91 -17.78 -28.62 4.59
C LYS A 91 -17.05 -27.48 5.30
N LEU A 92 -16.32 -26.64 4.56
CA LEU A 92 -15.66 -25.46 5.11
C LEU A 92 -16.68 -24.41 5.55
N THR A 93 -17.70 -24.17 4.73
CA THR A 93 -18.76 -23.22 5.06
C THR A 93 -19.58 -23.66 6.27
N GLU A 94 -19.88 -24.95 6.42
CA GLU A 94 -20.56 -25.50 7.61
C GLU A 94 -19.79 -25.21 8.91
N ILE A 95 -18.45 -25.28 8.88
CA ILE A 95 -17.60 -24.95 10.04
C ILE A 95 -17.70 -23.46 10.37
N LEU A 96 -17.67 -22.60 9.36
CA LEU A 96 -17.78 -21.14 9.52
C LEU A 96 -19.18 -20.73 10.00
N ASP A 97 -20.23 -21.37 9.48
CA ASP A 97 -21.62 -21.20 9.92
C ASP A 97 -21.76 -21.58 11.39
N GLY A 98 -21.22 -22.74 11.80
CA GLY A 98 -21.20 -23.18 13.20
C GLY A 98 -20.43 -22.25 14.13
N ALA A 99 -19.45 -21.52 13.60
CA ALA A 99 -18.70 -20.50 14.35
C ALA A 99 -19.42 -19.13 14.41
N GLY A 100 -20.47 -18.93 13.60
CA GLY A 100 -21.18 -17.65 13.45
C GLY A 100 -20.36 -16.59 12.73
N ILE A 101 -19.45 -17.00 11.84
CA ILE A 101 -18.54 -16.10 11.12
C ILE A 101 -19.14 -15.77 9.75
N PRO A 102 -19.34 -14.48 9.41
CA PRO A 102 -19.78 -14.11 8.06
C PRO A 102 -18.67 -14.38 7.04
N TYR A 103 -19.02 -15.04 5.93
CA TYR A 103 -18.08 -15.34 4.85
C TYR A 103 -18.70 -15.11 3.48
N LYS A 104 -17.84 -14.95 2.47
CA LYS A 104 -18.21 -14.93 1.06
C LYS A 104 -17.63 -16.14 0.35
N VAL A 105 -18.44 -16.81 -0.47
CA VAL A 105 -17.96 -17.91 -1.33
C VAL A 105 -17.68 -17.38 -2.72
N SER A 106 -16.51 -17.70 -3.27
CA SER A 106 -16.10 -17.26 -4.61
C SER A 106 -15.58 -18.44 -5.43
N ASN A 107 -16.20 -18.68 -6.58
CA ASN A 107 -15.73 -19.65 -7.57
C ASN A 107 -14.70 -18.96 -8.48
N ILE A 108 -13.47 -19.45 -8.48
CA ILE A 108 -12.36 -18.86 -9.26
C ILE A 108 -12.15 -19.55 -10.61
N GLN A 109 -12.97 -20.54 -10.97
CA GLN A 109 -12.72 -21.37 -12.15
C GLN A 109 -12.70 -20.57 -13.47
N GLU A 110 -13.54 -19.54 -13.58
CA GLU A 110 -13.65 -18.69 -14.77
C GLU A 110 -12.85 -17.40 -14.67
N ASP A 111 -12.17 -17.16 -13.54
CA ASP A 111 -11.36 -15.96 -13.30
C ASP A 111 -9.86 -16.32 -13.21
N PRO A 112 -9.11 -16.16 -14.32
CA PRO A 112 -7.67 -16.38 -14.32
C PRO A 112 -6.90 -15.47 -13.36
N ALA A 113 -7.36 -14.23 -13.13
CA ALA A 113 -6.69 -13.29 -12.24
C ALA A 113 -6.83 -13.75 -10.78
N ALA A 114 -8.03 -14.15 -10.36
CA ALA A 114 -8.25 -14.74 -9.04
C ALA A 114 -7.47 -16.05 -8.85
N GLN A 115 -7.39 -16.90 -9.87
CA GLN A 115 -6.57 -18.12 -9.79
C GLN A 115 -5.09 -17.80 -9.56
N MET A 116 -4.54 -16.79 -10.24
CA MET A 116 -3.15 -16.40 -10.07
C MET A 116 -2.91 -15.78 -8.69
N ALA A 117 -3.81 -14.93 -8.20
CA ALA A 117 -3.74 -14.35 -6.87
C ALA A 117 -3.77 -15.44 -5.78
N VAL A 118 -4.78 -16.32 -5.82
CA VAL A 118 -4.91 -17.41 -4.85
C VAL A 118 -3.70 -18.34 -4.91
N ARG A 119 -3.19 -18.68 -6.10
CA ARG A 119 -1.97 -19.51 -6.21
C ARG A 119 -0.76 -18.84 -5.57
N ARG A 120 -0.60 -17.53 -5.78
CA ARG A 120 0.52 -16.75 -5.20
C ARG A 120 0.45 -16.72 -3.67
N ASP A 121 -0.73 -16.50 -3.12
CA ASP A 121 -0.91 -16.21 -1.70
C ASP A 121 -1.32 -17.45 -0.89
N SER A 122 -1.50 -18.60 -1.54
CA SER A 122 -1.94 -19.87 -0.93
C SER A 122 -0.99 -20.48 0.11
N ASN A 123 0.25 -19.99 0.27
CA ASN A 123 1.25 -20.50 1.23
C ASN A 123 1.43 -22.04 1.23
N GLY A 124 1.22 -22.68 0.08
CA GLY A 124 1.34 -24.14 -0.08
C GLY A 124 0.05 -24.93 0.19
N HIS A 125 -1.04 -24.27 0.57
CA HIS A 125 -2.34 -24.91 0.75
C HIS A 125 -3.02 -25.18 -0.59
N ARG A 126 -3.82 -26.25 -0.65
CA ARG A 126 -4.64 -26.59 -1.83
C ARG A 126 -6.08 -26.14 -1.66
N LEU A 127 -6.72 -25.87 -2.80
CA LEU A 127 -8.16 -25.60 -2.86
C LEU A 127 -8.97 -26.83 -2.40
N PRO A 128 -10.11 -26.62 -1.73
CA PRO A 128 -10.70 -25.32 -1.37
C PRO A 128 -10.00 -24.68 -0.17
N LEU A 129 -9.88 -23.35 -0.18
CA LEU A 129 -9.02 -22.58 0.73
C LEU A 129 -9.76 -21.36 1.27
N VAL A 130 -9.58 -21.06 2.56
CA VAL A 130 -10.17 -19.88 3.23
C VAL A 130 -9.11 -18.81 3.43
N PHE A 131 -9.48 -17.58 3.10
CA PHE A 131 -8.72 -16.38 3.33
C PHE A 131 -9.40 -15.50 4.38
N ILE A 132 -8.63 -14.95 5.31
CA ILE A 132 -9.07 -13.98 6.31
C ILE A 132 -8.18 -12.75 6.19
N ALA A 133 -8.77 -11.57 5.95
CA ALA A 133 -8.01 -10.32 5.75
C ALA A 133 -6.88 -10.42 4.70
N GLY A 134 -7.02 -11.29 3.70
CA GLY A 134 -6.01 -11.51 2.65
C GLY A 134 -4.92 -12.53 3.00
N GLU A 135 -4.95 -13.12 4.20
CA GLU A 135 -4.04 -14.21 4.60
C GLU A 135 -4.69 -15.57 4.31
N ALA A 136 -3.94 -16.49 3.67
CA ALA A 136 -4.38 -17.88 3.49
C ALA A 136 -4.29 -18.65 4.81
N ILE A 137 -5.43 -19.10 5.32
CA ILE A 137 -5.52 -19.85 6.58
C ILE A 137 -5.33 -21.35 6.38
N GLY A 138 -5.91 -21.89 5.31
CA GLY A 138 -5.81 -23.31 5.00
C GLY A 138 -7.15 -23.96 4.66
N GLY A 139 -7.13 -25.29 4.67
CA GLY A 139 -8.29 -26.12 4.39
C GLY A 139 -9.05 -26.48 5.67
N ARG A 140 -9.73 -27.63 5.61
CA ARG A 140 -10.65 -28.06 6.68
C ARG A 140 -9.93 -28.33 7.99
N THR A 141 -8.78 -29.00 7.94
CA THR A 141 -8.05 -29.43 9.13
C THR A 141 -7.53 -28.23 9.91
N GLU A 142 -6.93 -27.26 9.21
CA GLU A 142 -6.40 -26.04 9.78
C GLU A 142 -7.51 -25.22 10.45
N LEU A 143 -8.67 -25.06 9.78
CA LEU A 143 -9.81 -24.36 10.35
C LEU A 143 -10.40 -25.04 11.57
N THR A 144 -10.56 -26.37 11.56
CA THR A 144 -11.07 -27.10 12.74
C THR A 144 -10.12 -26.92 13.94
N ASN A 145 -8.81 -26.95 13.68
CA ASN A 145 -7.80 -26.72 14.72
C ASN A 145 -7.90 -25.30 15.29
N MET A 146 -8.00 -24.29 14.43
CA MET A 146 -8.16 -22.88 14.84
C MET A 146 -9.49 -22.57 15.52
N LEU A 147 -10.55 -23.29 15.15
CA LEU A 147 -11.85 -23.20 15.83
C LEU A 147 -11.74 -23.76 17.25
N THR A 148 -11.04 -24.89 17.42
CA THR A 148 -10.82 -25.52 18.72
C THR A 148 -9.93 -24.67 19.63
N SER A 149 -8.87 -24.04 19.08
CA SER A 149 -8.01 -23.12 19.84
C SER A 149 -8.66 -21.76 20.13
N GLY A 150 -9.77 -21.44 19.45
CA GLY A 150 -10.43 -20.14 19.50
C GLY A 150 -9.72 -19.03 18.71
N GLU A 151 -8.59 -19.33 18.07
CA GLU A 151 -7.81 -18.37 17.28
C GLU A 151 -8.59 -17.85 16.06
N LEU A 152 -9.47 -18.67 15.50
CA LEU A 152 -10.28 -18.29 14.33
C LEU A 152 -11.12 -17.04 14.59
N LYS A 153 -11.81 -16.99 15.74
CA LYS A 153 -12.63 -15.82 16.12
C LYS A 153 -11.77 -14.60 16.43
N LYS A 154 -10.58 -14.79 17.01
CA LYS A 154 -9.64 -13.70 17.28
C LYS A 154 -9.14 -13.06 15.98
N LYS A 155 -8.78 -13.85 14.98
CA LYS A 155 -8.37 -13.34 13.67
C LYS A 155 -9.50 -12.58 12.94
N VAL A 156 -10.75 -13.02 13.10
CA VAL A 156 -11.90 -12.36 12.45
C VAL A 156 -12.34 -11.09 13.16
N PHE A 157 -12.44 -11.11 14.50
CA PHE A 157 -13.04 -10.02 15.26
C PHE A 157 -12.00 -9.13 16.00
N GLY A 158 -10.72 -9.50 15.96
CA GLY A 158 -9.63 -8.74 16.59
C GLY A 158 -9.66 -8.76 18.13
N ALA A 159 -10.16 -9.85 18.73
CA ALA A 159 -10.32 -10.02 20.18
C ALA A 159 -9.09 -10.61 20.88
#